data_AF-A0A851FEK2-F1
#
_entry.id   AF-A0A851FEK2-F1
#
_cell.length_a   1.000
_cell.length_b   1.000
_cell.length_c   1.000
_cell.angle_alpha   90.00
_cell.angle_beta   90.00
_cell.angle_gamma   90.00
#
_symmetry.space_group_name_H-M   'P 1'
#
loop_
_entity.id
_entity.type
_entity.pdbx_description
1 polymer ?
#
loop_
_entity_poly.entity_id
_entity_poly.type
_entity_poly.pdbx_seq_one_letter_code
_entity_poly.pdbx_strand_id
1 'polypeptide(L)'
;AAAAAVPWLALLALARQPPEKPAAAPHLTRRPFLVAWNVPTQDCKPRFHVSFDFSIFDLSASPNEGFVGQNLTIFYKERLGLYPYYTRQGAPINGGVPQNSSLSEHLARLEGSITKYIRSDTKEGLAVIDWEEWRPVWARNWKPKDIYREASQDLVSRRHPNWPREKVNKQAVFEFESAAQEFMVNTLRKAKSFRPKQLWGFYLFPDCYNHDYSKNEESYTGQCPDVEKTRNDQLVWLWKESMALYPSIYLDTLLDSTPNSRKFVRARVMEAMRISQQHHDGYSLPVFVYTRPTYMRKLNVLSELDLISTIGESAALGAAGAILWGDAADIRNRELCQTLKNYLEGDLGRYIVNVTTAAELCSTTLCHGQGRCLRQDSTVDVFLHLNSTNFQLRRREADHSQQPFFWAEGQLSSDDILFLRTHFHCHCYLGWQGSGCQMPAGRSNDASGPLAPLGLGVLLLLASWC
;
A
#
# COMPACT_ATOMS: atom_id res chain seq x y z
N ALA A 1 41.68 -33.08 -27.71
CA ALA A 1 41.99 -32.35 -26.47
C ALA A 1 40.97 -31.23 -26.31
N ALA A 2 39.84 -31.53 -25.68
CA ALA A 2 38.75 -30.57 -25.48
C ALA A 2 38.08 -30.91 -24.14
N ALA A 3 38.66 -30.44 -23.05
CA ALA A 3 38.08 -30.54 -21.71
C ALA A 3 38.86 -29.64 -20.73
N ALA A 4 38.68 -28.32 -20.83
CA ALA A 4 39.06 -27.38 -19.76
C ALA A 4 38.45 -25.99 -20.01
N ALA A 5 37.12 -25.87 -19.97
CA ALA A 5 36.46 -24.56 -19.95
C ALA A 5 35.13 -24.61 -19.20
N VAL A 6 35.07 -25.34 -18.08
CA VAL A 6 33.91 -25.36 -17.18
C VAL A 6 34.41 -25.37 -15.73
N PRO A 7 34.94 -24.25 -15.22
CA PRO A 7 34.45 -23.83 -13.91
C PRO A 7 34.26 -22.31 -13.74
N TRP A 8 34.40 -21.49 -14.78
CA TRP A 8 34.27 -20.02 -14.64
C TRP A 8 32.83 -19.48 -14.79
N LEU A 9 31.89 -20.28 -15.30
CA LEU A 9 30.49 -19.90 -15.46
C LEU A 9 29.60 -20.22 -14.25
N ALA A 10 30.10 -20.95 -13.25
CA ALA A 10 29.37 -21.26 -12.01
C ALA A 10 29.55 -20.21 -10.89
N LEU A 11 30.44 -19.23 -11.07
CA LEU A 11 30.71 -18.16 -10.10
C LEU A 11 29.97 -16.84 -10.39
N LEU A 12 29.19 -16.78 -11.47
CA LEU A 12 28.42 -15.57 -11.86
C LEU A 12 26.91 -15.66 -11.59
N ALA A 13 26.44 -16.72 -10.92
CA ALA A 13 25.02 -16.92 -10.59
C ALA A 13 24.66 -16.72 -9.10
N LEU A 14 25.53 -16.07 -8.32
CA LEU A 14 25.14 -15.41 -7.07
C LEU A 14 25.05 -13.91 -7.37
N ALA A 15 24.07 -13.52 -8.19
CA ALA A 15 23.60 -12.15 -8.17
C ALA A 15 23.05 -11.92 -6.74
N ARG A 16 23.92 -11.44 -5.84
CA ARG A 16 23.50 -10.94 -4.53
C ARG A 16 22.40 -9.95 -4.82
N GLN A 17 21.17 -10.27 -4.41
CA GLN A 17 20.12 -9.26 -4.40
C GLN A 17 20.67 -8.07 -3.61
N PRO A 18 20.46 -6.84 -4.11
CA PRO A 18 20.88 -5.67 -3.38
C PRO A 18 20.32 -5.76 -1.95
N PRO A 19 21.10 -5.36 -0.93
CA PRO A 19 20.65 -5.43 0.44
C PRO A 19 19.29 -4.73 0.57
N GLU A 20 18.37 -5.36 1.30
CA GLU A 20 17.03 -4.83 1.52
C GLU A 20 17.12 -3.42 2.11
N LYS A 21 16.38 -2.46 1.55
CA LYS A 21 16.40 -1.08 2.05
C LYS A 21 15.73 -1.05 3.41
N PRO A 22 16.22 -0.22 4.36
CA PRO A 22 15.57 -0.13 5.67
C PRO A 22 14.12 0.35 5.52
N ALA A 23 13.24 -0.13 6.39
CA ALA A 23 11.84 0.30 6.46
C ALA A 23 11.71 1.73 7.00
N ALA A 24 10.71 2.47 6.54
CA ALA A 24 10.30 3.69 7.22
C ALA A 24 9.91 3.37 8.68
N ALA A 25 10.41 4.18 9.62
CA ALA A 25 10.06 4.02 11.03
C ALA A 25 8.57 4.36 11.26
N PRO A 26 7.88 3.66 12.18
CA PRO A 26 6.44 3.83 12.41
C PRO A 26 6.16 5.08 13.24
N HIS A 27 6.42 6.27 12.70
CA HIS A 27 6.33 7.53 13.45
C HIS A 27 4.91 7.82 13.97
N LEU A 28 3.88 7.41 13.23
CA LEU A 28 2.49 7.73 13.53
C LEU A 28 1.98 7.13 14.86
N THR A 29 2.26 5.85 15.13
CA THR A 29 1.78 5.17 16.36
C THR A 29 2.84 4.38 17.10
N ARG A 30 4.08 4.36 16.61
CA ARG A 30 5.19 3.52 17.12
C ARG A 30 4.95 2.02 17.05
N ARG A 31 3.86 1.57 16.44
CA ARG A 31 3.56 0.15 16.23
C ARG A 31 4.14 -0.39 14.92
N PRO A 32 4.63 -1.63 14.90
CA PRO A 32 5.15 -2.24 13.67
C PRO A 32 4.07 -2.51 12.63
N PHE A 33 2.84 -2.79 13.08
CA PHE A 33 1.67 -3.02 12.23
C PHE A 33 0.48 -2.22 12.75
N LEU A 34 0.07 -1.21 11.99
CA LEU A 34 -1.02 -0.30 12.32
C LEU A 34 -2.35 -0.79 11.75
N VAL A 35 -3.45 -0.69 12.50
CA VAL A 35 -4.80 -0.96 11.96
C VAL A 35 -5.68 0.27 12.09
N ALA A 36 -6.19 0.75 10.95
CA ALA A 36 -7.05 1.93 10.87
C ALA A 36 -8.49 1.56 10.50
N TRP A 37 -9.45 2.22 11.16
CA TRP A 37 -10.86 2.16 10.80
C TRP A 37 -11.24 3.36 9.93
N ASN A 38 -11.72 3.12 8.71
CA ASN A 38 -12.18 4.12 7.76
C ASN A 38 -13.55 3.77 7.14
N VAL A 39 -14.48 3.30 7.96
CA VAL A 39 -15.86 2.98 7.58
C VAL A 39 -16.80 4.11 8.04
N PRO A 40 -17.80 4.54 7.24
CA PRO A 40 -18.66 5.70 7.50
C PRO A 40 -19.71 5.50 8.62
N THR A 41 -19.35 4.83 9.72
CA THR A 41 -20.20 4.48 10.88
C THR A 41 -20.75 5.66 11.68
N GLN A 42 -20.45 6.91 11.35
CA GLN A 42 -20.82 8.09 12.14
C GLN A 42 -22.34 8.32 12.16
N ASP A 43 -23.04 7.83 11.15
CA ASP A 43 -24.49 7.88 11.04
C ASP A 43 -25.22 6.85 11.92
N CYS A 44 -24.54 5.78 12.35
CA CYS A 44 -25.18 4.68 13.08
C CYS A 44 -25.74 5.10 14.45
N LYS A 45 -25.02 5.97 15.18
CA LYS A 45 -25.45 6.45 16.50
C LYS A 45 -26.67 7.38 16.42
N PRO A 46 -26.63 8.51 15.68
CA PRO A 46 -27.77 9.43 15.63
C PRO A 46 -29.00 8.86 14.92
N ARG A 47 -28.83 7.95 13.94
CA ARG A 47 -29.98 7.41 13.18
C ARG A 47 -30.56 6.13 13.78
N PHE A 48 -29.73 5.29 14.38
CA PHE A 48 -30.13 3.92 14.77
C PHE A 48 -29.79 3.56 16.22
N HIS A 49 -29.26 4.50 17.00
CA HIS A 49 -28.82 4.29 18.38
C HIS A 49 -27.74 3.21 18.55
N VAL A 50 -26.96 2.94 17.50
CA VAL A 50 -25.84 1.98 17.53
C VAL A 50 -24.53 2.76 17.68
N SER A 51 -23.87 2.61 18.84
CA SER A 51 -22.57 3.25 19.11
C SER A 51 -21.44 2.24 18.99
N PHE A 52 -20.34 2.65 18.36
CA PHE A 52 -19.13 1.85 18.19
C PHE A 52 -18.05 2.27 19.18
N ASP A 53 -17.23 1.31 19.60
CA ASP A 53 -16.00 1.56 20.34
C ASP A 53 -14.81 1.31 19.41
N PHE A 54 -13.96 2.33 19.20
CA PHE A 54 -12.81 2.24 18.31
C PHE A 54 -11.47 2.13 19.05
N SER A 55 -11.47 1.90 20.36
CA SER A 55 -10.25 1.86 21.19
C SER A 55 -9.26 0.75 20.86
N ILE A 56 -9.66 -0.25 20.06
CA ILE A 56 -8.76 -1.30 19.54
C ILE A 56 -8.00 -0.87 18.28
N PHE A 57 -8.42 0.22 17.63
CA PHE A 57 -7.77 0.73 16.42
C PHE A 57 -6.73 1.78 16.77
N ASP A 58 -5.64 1.75 16.03
CA ASP A 58 -4.61 2.78 16.08
C ASP A 58 -5.15 4.13 15.59
N LEU A 59 -5.93 4.09 14.51
CA LEU A 59 -6.57 5.26 13.92
C LEU A 59 -8.05 4.98 13.69
N SER A 60 -8.89 5.95 13.98
CA SER A 60 -10.28 5.96 13.54
C SER A 60 -10.56 7.22 12.74
N ALA A 61 -11.18 7.05 11.59
CA ALA A 61 -11.54 8.12 10.68
C ALA A 61 -12.85 7.80 9.95
N SER A 62 -13.50 8.84 9.45
CA SER A 62 -14.63 8.78 8.54
C SER A 62 -14.19 9.13 7.13
N PRO A 63 -14.65 8.39 6.10
CA PRO A 63 -14.52 8.82 4.73
C PRO A 63 -15.55 9.88 4.32
N ASN A 64 -16.51 10.24 5.18
CA ASN A 64 -17.56 11.22 4.85
C ASN A 64 -17.01 12.65 4.76
N GLU A 65 -17.58 13.45 3.86
CA GLU A 65 -17.06 14.79 3.51
C GLU A 65 -16.99 15.76 4.70
N GLY A 66 -17.93 15.66 5.64
CA GLY A 66 -18.01 16.56 6.79
C GLY A 66 -16.95 16.33 7.87
N PHE A 67 -16.18 15.24 7.80
CA PHE A 67 -15.22 14.88 8.83
C PHE A 67 -13.80 15.25 8.41
N VAL A 68 -13.23 16.22 9.14
CA VAL A 68 -11.96 16.87 8.82
C VAL A 68 -11.01 16.87 10.02
N GLY A 69 -9.72 17.11 9.80
CA GLY A 69 -8.70 17.15 10.85
C GLY A 69 -8.31 15.76 11.38
N GLN A 70 -8.60 14.71 10.62
CA GLN A 70 -8.41 13.31 11.00
C GLN A 70 -6.96 12.86 10.76
N ASN A 71 -6.52 11.78 11.42
CA ASN A 71 -5.18 11.19 11.20
C ASN A 71 -5.12 10.30 9.95
N LEU A 72 -6.28 9.96 9.39
CA LEU A 72 -6.42 9.31 8.08
C LEU A 72 -7.44 10.12 7.28
N THR A 73 -7.01 10.65 6.14
CA THR A 73 -7.85 11.43 5.23
C THR A 73 -7.83 10.79 3.85
N ILE A 74 -9.00 10.42 3.34
CA ILE A 74 -9.18 9.97 1.97
C ILE A 74 -9.81 11.09 1.12
N PHE A 75 -9.18 11.39 0.00
CA PHE A 75 -9.61 12.41 -0.96
C PHE A 75 -10.21 11.75 -2.19
N TYR A 76 -11.54 11.62 -2.22
CA TYR A 76 -12.25 11.25 -3.45
C TYR A 76 -12.07 12.31 -4.55
N LYS A 77 -12.39 11.94 -5.79
CA LYS A 77 -12.16 12.73 -7.01
C LYS A 77 -12.59 14.21 -6.95
N GLU A 78 -13.67 14.56 -6.25
CA GLU A 78 -14.14 15.95 -6.12
C GLU A 78 -13.45 16.75 -5.01
N ARG A 79 -12.62 16.12 -4.17
CA ARG A 79 -12.13 16.69 -2.91
C ARG A 79 -10.72 17.25 -2.98
N LEU A 80 -9.96 16.97 -4.04
CA LEU A 80 -8.57 17.37 -4.17
C LEU A 80 -8.27 17.94 -5.55
N GLY A 81 -8.17 19.28 -5.62
CA GLY A 81 -7.86 19.96 -6.87
C GLY A 81 -9.01 19.92 -7.87
N LEU A 82 -8.68 20.03 -9.16
CA LEU A 82 -9.62 19.90 -10.29
C LEU A 82 -9.28 18.65 -11.09
N TYR A 83 -9.61 17.47 -10.56
CA TYR A 83 -9.33 16.21 -11.25
C TYR A 83 -10.22 16.06 -12.50
N PRO A 84 -9.66 15.74 -13.68
CA PRO A 84 -10.44 15.54 -14.91
C PRO A 84 -11.08 14.16 -14.94
N TYR A 85 -12.38 14.09 -15.25
CA TYR A 85 -13.11 12.82 -15.40
C TYR A 85 -14.39 12.99 -16.22
N TYR A 86 -15.01 11.87 -16.59
CA TYR A 86 -16.35 11.86 -17.20
C TYR A 86 -17.43 11.47 -16.20
N THR A 87 -18.55 12.18 -16.22
CA THR A 87 -19.77 11.76 -15.49
C THR A 87 -20.34 10.47 -16.07
N ARG A 88 -21.29 9.82 -15.36
CA ARG A 88 -21.98 8.63 -15.89
C ARG A 88 -22.73 8.89 -17.20
N GLN A 89 -23.12 10.15 -17.45
CA GLN A 89 -23.78 10.60 -18.68
C GLN A 89 -22.77 10.96 -19.80
N GLY A 90 -21.46 10.77 -19.58
CA GLY A 90 -20.41 11.09 -20.55
C GLY A 90 -20.09 12.58 -20.64
N ALA A 91 -20.59 13.43 -19.72
CA ALA A 91 -20.22 14.84 -19.68
C ALA A 91 -18.79 15.00 -19.12
N PRO A 92 -17.90 15.77 -19.78
CA PRO A 92 -16.54 16.02 -19.30
C PRO A 92 -16.54 17.00 -18.13
N ILE A 93 -15.88 16.63 -17.04
CA ILE A 93 -15.57 17.51 -15.91
C ILE A 93 -14.10 17.86 -15.94
N ASN A 94 -13.77 19.14 -15.76
CA ASN A 94 -12.41 19.69 -15.84
C ASN A 94 -11.66 19.25 -17.12
N GLY A 95 -12.35 19.15 -18.26
CA GLY A 95 -11.77 18.73 -19.55
C GLY A 95 -11.86 17.23 -19.85
N GLY A 96 -12.30 16.39 -18.89
CA GLY A 96 -12.56 14.96 -19.08
C GLY A 96 -11.31 14.07 -19.05
N VAL A 97 -10.25 14.48 -19.76
CA VAL A 97 -8.94 13.78 -19.82
C VAL A 97 -7.82 14.72 -19.37
N PRO A 98 -6.69 14.20 -18.84
CA PRO A 98 -5.61 15.04 -18.31
C PRO A 98 -4.99 16.00 -19.35
N GLN A 99 -4.79 15.57 -20.60
CA GLN A 99 -4.21 16.41 -21.65
C GLN A 99 -5.13 17.53 -22.16
N ASN A 100 -6.38 17.56 -21.70
CA ASN A 100 -7.37 18.60 -22.03
C ASN A 100 -7.79 19.40 -20.79
N SER A 101 -7.00 19.31 -19.71
CA SER A 101 -7.28 19.93 -18.42
C SER A 101 -6.18 20.93 -18.06
N SER A 102 -6.55 22.00 -17.34
CA SER A 102 -5.59 23.00 -16.87
C SER A 102 -4.88 22.52 -15.60
N LEU A 103 -3.62 22.09 -15.73
CA LEU A 103 -2.81 21.67 -14.58
C LEU A 103 -2.58 22.83 -13.59
N SER A 104 -2.43 24.07 -14.07
CA SER A 104 -2.20 25.23 -13.20
C SER A 104 -3.42 25.52 -12.32
N GLU A 105 -4.63 25.49 -12.88
CA GLU A 105 -5.88 25.67 -12.12
C GLU A 105 -6.12 24.51 -11.14
N HIS A 106 -5.83 23.28 -11.57
CA HIS A 106 -5.85 22.11 -10.71
C HIS A 106 -4.97 22.31 -9.48
N LEU A 107 -3.70 22.68 -9.68
CA LEU A 107 -2.74 22.90 -8.60
C LEU A 107 -3.12 24.10 -7.73
N ALA A 108 -3.66 25.17 -8.29
CA ALA A 108 -4.13 26.33 -7.53
C ALA A 108 -5.26 25.95 -6.55
N ARG A 109 -6.14 25.02 -6.94
CA ARG A 109 -7.22 24.52 -6.08
C ARG A 109 -6.73 23.61 -4.94
N LEU A 110 -5.58 22.94 -5.10
CA LEU A 110 -5.09 21.97 -4.12
C LEU A 110 -4.93 22.52 -2.70
N GLU A 111 -4.40 23.74 -2.53
CA GLU A 111 -4.14 24.30 -1.20
C GLU A 111 -5.42 24.46 -0.38
N GLY A 112 -6.49 24.96 -0.99
CA GLY A 112 -7.80 25.08 -0.35
C GLY A 112 -8.39 23.71 -0.02
N SER A 113 -8.29 22.75 -0.95
CA SER A 113 -8.69 21.36 -0.73
C SER A 113 -7.96 20.74 0.47
N ILE A 114 -6.63 20.82 0.50
CA ILE A 114 -5.82 20.22 1.56
C ILE A 114 -6.09 20.92 2.89
N THR A 115 -6.18 22.24 2.91
CA THR A 115 -6.44 23.02 4.15
C THR A 115 -7.79 22.66 4.78
N LYS A 116 -8.83 22.38 3.97
CA LYS A 116 -10.15 21.95 4.46
C LYS A 116 -10.05 20.69 5.32
N TYR A 117 -9.36 19.66 4.82
CA TYR A 117 -9.34 18.33 5.45
C TYR A 117 -8.15 18.13 6.40
N ILE A 118 -6.98 18.70 6.09
CA ILE A 118 -5.73 18.56 6.85
C ILE A 118 -5.30 19.96 7.32
N ARG A 119 -5.94 20.41 8.40
CA ARG A 119 -5.77 21.78 8.93
C ARG A 119 -4.37 22.02 9.51
N SER A 120 -3.82 21.03 10.20
CA SER A 120 -2.49 21.12 10.81
C SER A 120 -1.39 20.80 9.79
N ASP A 121 -0.32 21.57 9.83
CA ASP A 121 0.91 21.41 9.05
C ASP A 121 1.89 20.39 9.66
N THR A 122 1.84 20.23 10.98
CA THR A 122 2.74 19.41 11.79
C THR A 122 2.17 18.04 12.15
N LYS A 123 0.84 17.86 12.05
CA LYS A 123 0.19 16.59 12.36
C LYS A 123 0.64 15.50 11.38
N GLU A 124 1.04 14.36 11.94
CA GLU A 124 1.33 13.15 11.18
C GLU A 124 0.04 12.40 10.85
N GLY A 125 0.01 11.73 9.69
CA GLY A 125 -1.18 11.01 9.26
C GLY A 125 -1.03 10.35 7.90
N LEU A 126 -2.09 9.66 7.51
CA LEU A 126 -2.25 9.01 6.21
C LEU A 126 -3.09 9.92 5.31
N ALA A 127 -2.59 10.25 4.13
CA ALA A 127 -3.30 11.08 3.15
C ALA A 127 -3.42 10.32 1.83
N VAL A 128 -4.62 9.83 1.56
CA VAL A 128 -4.88 8.89 0.47
C VAL A 128 -5.65 9.60 -0.63
N ILE A 129 -5.10 9.61 -1.84
CA ILE A 129 -5.76 10.16 -3.03
C ILE A 129 -6.51 9.04 -3.74
N ASP A 130 -7.83 9.15 -3.78
CA ASP A 130 -8.71 8.14 -4.35
C ASP A 130 -9.26 8.61 -5.71
N TRP A 131 -8.41 8.43 -6.73
CA TRP A 131 -8.68 8.78 -8.12
C TRP A 131 -8.79 7.53 -8.97
N GLU A 132 -10.02 7.04 -9.10
CA GLU A 132 -10.27 5.79 -9.81
C GLU A 132 -10.74 5.96 -11.25
N GLU A 133 -10.97 7.16 -11.74
CA GLU A 133 -11.73 7.37 -12.97
C GLU A 133 -10.98 6.90 -14.21
N TRP A 134 -9.70 7.25 -14.32
CA TRP A 134 -8.77 6.73 -15.32
C TRP A 134 -7.53 6.10 -14.66
N ARG A 135 -6.74 5.37 -15.45
CA ARG A 135 -5.43 4.84 -15.05
C ARG A 135 -4.34 5.55 -15.84
N PRO A 136 -3.17 5.87 -15.25
CA PRO A 136 -2.12 6.60 -15.97
C PRO A 136 -1.49 5.78 -17.10
N VAL A 137 -1.65 4.46 -17.08
CA VAL A 137 -1.25 3.57 -18.17
C VAL A 137 -2.43 3.37 -19.12
N TRP A 138 -2.28 3.78 -20.38
CA TRP A 138 -3.30 3.71 -21.43
C TRP A 138 -3.94 2.33 -21.53
N ALA A 139 -3.11 1.28 -21.51
CA ALA A 139 -3.56 -0.11 -21.64
C ALA A 139 -4.51 -0.55 -20.52
N ARG A 140 -4.49 0.11 -19.35
CA ARG A 140 -5.35 -0.19 -18.19
C ARG A 140 -6.71 0.53 -18.24
N ASN A 141 -6.96 1.35 -19.25
CA ASN A 141 -8.25 2.03 -19.48
C ASN A 141 -9.17 1.21 -20.37
N TRP A 142 -9.40 -0.06 -20.01
CA TRP A 142 -10.42 -0.92 -20.62
C TRP A 142 -11.81 -0.64 -20.04
N LYS A 143 -12.87 -1.21 -20.65
CA LYS A 143 -14.26 -1.01 -20.23
C LYS A 143 -14.43 -1.16 -18.72
N PRO A 144 -15.10 -0.21 -18.03
CA PRO A 144 -15.88 0.90 -18.59
C PRO A 144 -15.09 2.21 -18.82
N LYS A 145 -13.76 2.17 -18.83
CA LYS A 145 -12.86 3.34 -18.95
C LYS A 145 -12.42 3.62 -20.39
N ASP A 146 -13.02 2.96 -21.37
CA ASP A 146 -12.72 3.16 -22.79
C ASP A 146 -13.05 4.57 -23.29
N ILE A 147 -14.00 5.28 -22.66
CA ILE A 147 -14.29 6.69 -22.94
C ILE A 147 -13.05 7.59 -22.88
N TYR A 148 -12.10 7.33 -21.97
CA TYR A 148 -10.87 8.11 -21.87
C TYR A 148 -9.96 7.92 -23.09
N ARG A 149 -9.97 6.71 -23.67
CA ARG A 149 -9.22 6.41 -24.90
C ARG A 149 -9.89 7.03 -26.12
N GLU A 150 -11.22 6.91 -26.21
CA GLU A 150 -12.02 7.49 -27.29
C GLU A 150 -11.90 9.01 -27.33
N ALA A 151 -12.11 9.68 -26.20
CA ALA A 151 -11.96 11.12 -26.09
C ALA A 151 -10.55 11.61 -26.44
N SER A 152 -9.52 10.88 -26.01
CA SER A 152 -8.13 11.20 -26.35
C SER A 152 -7.86 11.11 -27.85
N GLN A 153 -8.41 10.10 -28.53
CA GLN A 153 -8.30 9.94 -29.98
C GLN A 153 -9.07 11.03 -30.74
N ASP A 154 -10.25 11.40 -30.24
CA ASP A 154 -11.08 12.46 -30.82
C ASP A 154 -10.37 13.82 -30.76
N LEU A 155 -9.72 14.14 -29.63
CA LEU A 155 -8.96 15.39 -29.48
C LEU A 155 -7.82 15.51 -30.50
N VAL A 156 -7.09 14.42 -30.72
CA VAL A 156 -6.02 14.38 -31.73
C VAL A 156 -6.61 14.48 -33.14
N SER A 157 -7.69 13.74 -33.42
CA SER A 157 -8.34 13.73 -34.75
C SER A 157 -8.88 15.12 -35.13
N ARG A 158 -9.46 15.87 -34.18
CA ARG A 158 -9.94 17.23 -34.42
C ARG A 158 -8.80 18.21 -34.75
N ARG A 159 -7.64 18.08 -34.09
CA ARG A 159 -6.45 18.90 -34.37
C ARG A 159 -5.74 18.49 -35.65
N HIS A 160 -5.88 17.22 -36.06
CA HIS A 160 -5.23 16.66 -37.25
C HIS A 160 -6.20 15.84 -38.11
N PRO A 161 -7.17 16.48 -38.82
CA PRO A 161 -8.22 15.76 -39.56
C PRO A 161 -7.71 14.84 -40.67
N ASN A 162 -6.52 15.13 -41.21
CA ASN A 162 -5.92 14.39 -42.33
C ASN A 162 -4.93 13.29 -41.89
N TRP A 163 -4.74 13.07 -40.59
CA TRP A 163 -3.82 12.04 -40.12
C TRP A 163 -4.42 10.62 -40.25
N PRO A 164 -3.60 9.62 -40.61
CA PRO A 164 -4.05 8.24 -40.59
C PRO A 164 -4.33 7.80 -39.15
N ARG A 165 -5.32 6.90 -38.98
CA ARG A 165 -5.80 6.43 -37.67
C ARG A 165 -4.67 5.89 -36.78
N GLU A 166 -3.69 5.20 -37.35
CA GLU A 166 -2.55 4.68 -36.59
C GLU A 166 -1.73 5.80 -35.94
N LYS A 167 -1.51 6.90 -36.67
CA LYS A 167 -0.76 8.06 -36.16
C LYS A 167 -1.57 8.80 -35.09
N VAL A 168 -2.88 8.94 -35.28
CA VAL A 168 -3.79 9.47 -34.26
C VAL A 168 -3.71 8.64 -32.98
N ASN A 169 -3.77 7.31 -33.08
CA ASN A 169 -3.73 6.42 -31.94
C ASN A 169 -2.40 6.54 -31.17
N LYS A 170 -1.26 6.52 -31.87
CA LYS A 170 0.06 6.67 -31.23
C LYS A 170 0.19 8.01 -30.51
N GLN A 171 -0.28 9.09 -31.15
CA GLN A 171 -0.26 10.42 -30.54
C GLN A 171 -1.19 10.51 -29.31
N ALA A 172 -2.39 9.93 -29.38
CA ALA A 172 -3.35 9.93 -28.27
C ALA A 172 -2.81 9.19 -27.04
N VAL A 173 -2.11 8.06 -27.23
CA VAL A 173 -1.41 7.36 -26.15
C VAL A 173 -0.36 8.26 -25.52
N PHE A 174 0.53 8.84 -26.34
CA PHE A 174 1.60 9.70 -25.87
C PHE A 174 1.07 10.89 -25.07
N GLU A 175 0.09 11.62 -25.60
CA GLU A 175 -0.47 12.80 -24.91
C GLU A 175 -1.19 12.44 -23.62
N PHE A 176 -1.98 11.36 -23.62
CA PHE A 176 -2.71 10.93 -22.43
C PHE A 176 -1.76 10.50 -21.32
N GLU A 177 -0.81 9.60 -21.59
CA GLU A 177 0.10 9.08 -20.56
C GLU A 177 1.04 10.18 -20.04
N SER A 178 1.53 11.06 -20.93
CA SER A 178 2.37 12.20 -20.53
C SER A 178 1.61 13.15 -19.60
N ALA A 179 0.38 13.53 -19.97
CA ALA A 179 -0.42 14.42 -19.14
C ALA A 179 -0.88 13.75 -17.84
N ALA A 180 -1.21 12.46 -17.87
CA ALA A 180 -1.58 11.70 -16.67
C ALA A 180 -0.42 11.65 -15.66
N GLN A 181 0.81 11.40 -16.14
CA GLN A 181 2.01 11.45 -15.33
C GLN A 181 2.21 12.85 -14.73
N GLU A 182 2.16 13.91 -15.55
CA GLU A 182 2.32 15.28 -15.06
C GLU A 182 1.28 15.66 -14.00
N PHE A 183 0.01 15.31 -14.21
CA PHE A 183 -1.06 15.56 -13.25
C PHE A 183 -0.80 14.87 -11.92
N MET A 184 -0.52 13.56 -11.92
CA MET A 184 -0.32 12.79 -10.69
C MET A 184 0.95 13.21 -9.95
N VAL A 185 2.06 13.42 -10.66
CA VAL A 185 3.34 13.85 -10.09
C VAL A 185 3.24 15.23 -9.44
N ASN A 186 2.71 16.22 -10.16
CA ASN A 186 2.65 17.59 -9.63
C ASN A 186 1.63 17.71 -8.49
N THR A 187 0.58 16.89 -8.49
CA THR A 187 -0.34 16.76 -7.35
C THR A 187 0.39 16.28 -6.10
N LEU A 188 1.13 15.17 -6.20
CA LEU A 188 1.91 14.64 -5.07
C LEU A 188 2.97 15.64 -4.61
N ARG A 189 3.74 16.24 -5.52
CA ARG A 189 4.77 17.23 -5.16
C ARG A 189 4.18 18.40 -4.38
N LYS A 190 3.08 18.99 -4.88
CA LYS A 190 2.42 20.10 -4.20
C LYS A 190 1.83 19.67 -2.86
N ALA A 191 1.16 18.52 -2.80
CA ALA A 191 0.57 18.01 -1.56
C ALA A 191 1.61 17.72 -0.48
N LYS A 192 2.72 17.05 -0.84
CA LYS A 192 3.85 16.77 0.06
C LYS A 192 4.54 18.04 0.54
N SER A 193 4.79 18.99 -0.35
CA SER A 193 5.39 20.28 0.01
C SER A 193 4.49 21.04 1.00
N PHE A 194 3.18 21.00 0.79
CA PHE A 194 2.22 21.70 1.63
C PHE A 194 1.93 20.99 2.96
N ARG A 195 1.98 19.66 3.00
CA ARG A 195 1.80 18.81 4.20
C ARG A 195 2.84 17.68 4.25
N PRO A 196 4.09 17.99 4.65
CA PRO A 196 5.21 17.04 4.58
C PRO A 196 5.18 15.95 5.65
N LYS A 197 4.29 16.05 6.65
CA LYS A 197 4.11 15.04 7.71
C LYS A 197 3.02 14.02 7.40
N GLN A 198 2.34 14.18 6.26
CA GLN A 198 1.31 13.25 5.80
C GLN A 198 1.93 12.25 4.84
N LEU A 199 1.59 10.97 5.00
CA LEU A 199 2.03 9.91 4.10
C LEU A 199 1.13 9.90 2.85
N TRP A 200 1.49 10.72 1.87
CA TRP A 200 0.78 10.84 0.60
C TRP A 200 0.96 9.63 -0.31
N GLY A 201 -0.13 9.16 -0.92
CA GLY A 201 -0.10 8.13 -1.95
C GLY A 201 -1.47 7.94 -2.58
N PHE A 202 -1.51 7.21 -3.70
CA PHE A 202 -2.75 6.90 -4.40
C PHE A 202 -3.32 5.56 -3.96
N TYR A 203 -4.62 5.53 -3.66
CA TYR A 203 -5.37 4.30 -3.47
C TYR A 203 -5.31 3.42 -4.74
N LEU A 204 -5.32 2.10 -4.56
CA LEU A 204 -5.12 1.03 -5.54
C LEU A 204 -3.69 0.77 -5.99
N PHE A 205 -2.74 1.67 -5.76
CA PHE A 205 -1.41 1.53 -6.36
C PHE A 205 -0.37 0.90 -5.39
N PRO A 206 0.42 -0.09 -5.86
CA PRO A 206 0.29 -0.78 -7.14
C PRO A 206 -0.89 -1.76 -7.17
N ASP A 207 -1.41 -2.03 -8.36
CA ASP A 207 -2.37 -3.11 -8.59
C ASP A 207 -1.67 -4.30 -9.27
N CYS A 208 -2.09 -5.50 -8.90
CA CYS A 208 -1.58 -6.78 -9.35
C CYS A 208 -2.41 -7.35 -10.52
N TYR A 209 -3.69 -6.93 -10.66
CA TYR A 209 -4.63 -7.42 -11.66
C TYR A 209 -4.77 -8.96 -11.75
N ASN A 210 -4.59 -9.65 -10.62
CA ASN A 210 -4.68 -11.10 -10.46
C ASN A 210 -6.13 -11.61 -10.30
N HIS A 211 -7.05 -11.15 -11.14
CA HIS A 211 -8.49 -11.42 -11.00
C HIS A 211 -9.00 -12.65 -11.76
N ASP A 212 -8.11 -13.49 -12.30
CA ASP A 212 -8.47 -14.67 -13.08
C ASP A 212 -8.93 -15.87 -12.24
N TYR A 213 -8.98 -15.73 -10.91
CA TYR A 213 -9.57 -16.72 -9.99
C TYR A 213 -11.00 -17.13 -10.39
N SER A 214 -11.77 -16.24 -11.01
CA SER A 214 -13.14 -16.55 -11.45
C SER A 214 -13.19 -17.47 -12.68
N LYS A 215 -12.08 -17.64 -13.39
CA LYS A 215 -11.96 -18.47 -14.61
C LYS A 215 -11.13 -19.72 -14.38
N ASN A 216 -10.20 -19.67 -13.42
CA ASN A 216 -9.14 -20.65 -13.23
C ASN A 216 -9.10 -21.15 -11.78
N GLU A 217 -10.25 -21.39 -11.14
CA GLU A 217 -10.34 -21.63 -9.68
C GLU A 217 -9.35 -22.69 -9.16
N GLU A 218 -9.26 -23.84 -9.85
CA GLU A 218 -8.39 -24.96 -9.45
C GLU A 218 -6.90 -24.68 -9.70
N SER A 219 -6.56 -23.98 -10.77
CA SER A 219 -5.17 -23.68 -11.18
C SER A 219 -4.68 -22.30 -10.73
N TYR A 220 -5.52 -21.55 -10.01
CA TYR A 220 -5.22 -20.18 -9.59
C TYR A 220 -4.01 -20.14 -8.65
N THR A 221 -2.99 -19.37 -9.05
CA THR A 221 -1.74 -19.21 -8.29
C THR A 221 -1.71 -17.94 -7.47
N GLY A 222 -2.60 -16.97 -7.76
CA GLY A 222 -2.55 -15.63 -7.18
C GLY A 222 -1.58 -14.68 -7.88
N GLN A 223 -0.62 -15.17 -8.65
CA GLN A 223 0.49 -14.36 -9.17
C GLN A 223 0.02 -13.17 -10.03
N CYS A 224 0.66 -12.01 -9.83
CA CYS A 224 0.47 -10.89 -10.73
C CYS A 224 0.99 -11.26 -12.12
N PRO A 225 0.24 -11.03 -13.21
CA PRO A 225 0.75 -11.25 -14.55
C PRO A 225 2.05 -10.46 -14.80
N ASP A 226 3.03 -11.06 -15.48
CA ASP A 226 4.34 -10.42 -15.70
C ASP A 226 4.25 -9.08 -16.42
N VAL A 227 3.28 -8.94 -17.34
CA VAL A 227 2.99 -7.67 -18.02
C VAL A 227 2.56 -6.58 -17.03
N GLU A 228 1.87 -6.94 -15.95
CA GLU A 228 1.40 -5.99 -14.94
C GLU A 228 2.52 -5.57 -14.00
N LYS A 229 3.42 -6.49 -13.63
CA LYS A 229 4.65 -6.17 -12.91
C LYS A 229 5.53 -5.21 -13.73
N THR A 230 5.71 -5.50 -15.02
CA THR A 230 6.45 -4.64 -15.95
C THR A 230 5.83 -3.24 -16.06
N ARG A 231 4.49 -3.16 -16.16
CA ARG A 231 3.76 -1.88 -16.16
C ARG A 231 3.93 -1.13 -14.84
N ASN A 232 3.97 -1.85 -13.71
CA ASN A 232 4.25 -1.23 -12.42
C ASN A 232 5.70 -0.71 -12.36
N ASP A 233 6.69 -1.40 -12.93
CA ASP A 233 8.08 -0.91 -13.00
C ASP A 233 8.18 0.41 -13.79
N GLN A 234 7.38 0.56 -14.85
CA GLN A 234 7.31 1.77 -15.67
C GLN A 234 6.71 2.98 -14.92
N LEU A 235 6.00 2.76 -13.81
CA LEU A 235 5.45 3.81 -12.96
C LEU A 235 6.45 4.31 -11.91
N VAL A 236 7.76 4.12 -12.11
CA VAL A 236 8.83 4.65 -11.23
C VAL A 236 8.65 6.12 -10.83
N TRP A 237 8.12 6.94 -11.74
CA TRP A 237 7.81 8.35 -11.48
C TRP A 237 6.74 8.54 -10.38
N LEU A 238 5.79 7.61 -10.25
CA LEU A 238 4.75 7.66 -9.23
C LEU A 238 5.30 7.24 -7.88
N TRP A 239 6.10 6.16 -7.87
CA TRP A 239 6.68 5.58 -6.67
C TRP A 239 7.66 6.54 -6.01
N LYS A 240 8.53 7.16 -6.79
CA LYS A 240 9.48 8.19 -6.32
C LYS A 240 8.79 9.36 -5.65
N GLU A 241 7.60 9.71 -6.14
CA GLU A 241 6.85 10.85 -5.61
C GLU A 241 5.90 10.46 -4.47
N SER A 242 5.70 9.17 -4.19
CA SER A 242 4.84 8.69 -3.11
C SER A 242 5.59 8.67 -1.77
N MET A 243 4.86 8.83 -0.67
CA MET A 243 5.38 8.66 0.70
C MET A 243 4.86 7.39 1.37
N ALA A 244 3.87 6.73 0.78
CA ALA A 244 3.35 5.42 1.14
C ALA A 244 2.66 4.76 -0.05
N LEU A 245 2.49 3.43 0.00
CA LEU A 245 1.73 2.66 -0.99
C LEU A 245 0.40 2.20 -0.38
N TYR A 246 -0.67 2.26 -1.17
CA TYR A 246 -2.04 1.96 -0.72
C TYR A 246 -2.73 0.94 -1.63
N PRO A 247 -2.19 -0.29 -1.76
CA PRO A 247 -2.82 -1.34 -2.57
C PRO A 247 -4.15 -1.77 -1.94
N SER A 248 -5.16 -2.05 -2.78
CA SER A 248 -6.40 -2.67 -2.33
C SER A 248 -6.29 -4.18 -2.37
N ILE A 249 -6.77 -4.88 -1.35
CA ILE A 249 -6.82 -6.34 -1.25
C ILE A 249 -8.24 -6.84 -0.98
N TYR A 250 -9.24 -6.08 -1.40
CA TYR A 250 -10.64 -6.42 -1.14
C TYR A 250 -11.00 -7.79 -1.71
N LEU A 251 -11.60 -8.63 -0.87
CA LEU A 251 -11.99 -9.98 -1.27
C LEU A 251 -13.34 -9.96 -1.97
N ASP A 252 -13.38 -10.54 -3.15
CA ASP A 252 -14.64 -10.87 -3.80
C ASP A 252 -15.33 -12.06 -3.11
N THR A 253 -16.65 -12.13 -3.21
CA THR A 253 -17.44 -13.23 -2.67
C THR A 253 -17.11 -14.60 -3.26
N LEU A 254 -16.51 -14.66 -4.44
CA LEU A 254 -15.99 -15.92 -5.01
C LEU A 254 -14.77 -16.44 -4.25
N LEU A 255 -14.10 -15.60 -3.47
CA LEU A 255 -12.94 -15.96 -2.66
C LEU A 255 -13.30 -16.30 -1.22
N ASP A 256 -14.57 -16.10 -0.82
CA ASP A 256 -15.06 -16.27 0.56
C ASP A 256 -14.63 -17.61 1.15
N SER A 257 -13.74 -17.53 2.15
CA SER A 257 -13.26 -18.65 2.95
C SER A 257 -12.57 -19.74 2.11
N THR A 258 -11.94 -19.35 1.00
CA THR A 258 -11.19 -20.25 0.10
C THR A 258 -9.68 -20.09 0.27
N PRO A 259 -8.85 -21.13 -0.02
CA PRO A 259 -7.40 -20.96 -0.11
C PRO A 259 -6.95 -19.92 -1.15
N ASN A 260 -7.79 -19.66 -2.16
CA ASN A 260 -7.51 -18.68 -3.19
C ASN A 260 -7.59 -17.22 -2.68
N SER A 261 -8.32 -16.96 -1.58
CA SER A 261 -8.32 -15.63 -0.94
C SER A 261 -6.90 -15.26 -0.48
N ARG A 262 -6.21 -16.19 0.18
CA ARG A 262 -4.83 -16.02 0.61
C ARG A 262 -3.89 -15.80 -0.56
N LYS A 263 -3.97 -16.62 -1.61
CA LYS A 263 -3.14 -16.46 -2.81
C LYS A 263 -3.35 -15.09 -3.47
N PHE A 264 -4.61 -14.65 -3.57
CA PHE A 264 -4.98 -13.35 -4.12
C PHE A 264 -4.37 -12.21 -3.31
N VAL A 265 -4.52 -12.22 -1.98
CA VAL A 265 -3.96 -11.19 -1.10
C VAL A 265 -2.44 -11.22 -1.10
N ARG A 266 -1.84 -12.40 -0.89
CA ARG A 266 -0.38 -12.60 -0.82
C ARG A 266 0.32 -11.97 -2.02
N ALA A 267 -0.15 -12.23 -3.23
CA ALA A 267 0.47 -11.68 -4.43
C ALA A 267 0.36 -10.15 -4.53
N ARG A 268 -0.79 -9.57 -4.11
CA ARG A 268 -1.00 -8.12 -4.12
C ARG A 268 -0.11 -7.41 -3.10
N VAL A 269 0.00 -7.97 -1.90
CA VAL A 269 0.90 -7.45 -0.85
C VAL A 269 2.36 -7.59 -1.31
N MET A 270 2.75 -8.74 -1.84
CA MET A 270 4.12 -8.97 -2.32
C MET A 270 4.51 -8.03 -3.46
N GLU A 271 3.59 -7.70 -4.38
CA GLU A 271 3.87 -6.71 -5.43
C GLU A 271 4.06 -5.30 -4.84
N ALA A 272 3.26 -4.91 -3.85
CA ALA A 272 3.46 -3.66 -3.14
C ALA A 272 4.78 -3.61 -2.36
N MET A 273 5.15 -4.71 -1.69
CA MET A 273 6.44 -4.82 -0.99
C MET A 273 7.61 -4.77 -1.98
N ARG A 274 7.49 -5.40 -3.15
CA ARG A 274 8.49 -5.33 -4.22
C ARG A 274 8.69 -3.89 -4.72
N ILE A 275 7.61 -3.17 -5.01
CA ILE A 275 7.67 -1.76 -5.46
C ILE A 275 8.23 -0.85 -4.36
N SER A 276 7.82 -1.09 -3.11
CA SER A 276 8.28 -0.34 -1.93
C SER A 276 9.81 -0.33 -1.81
N GLN A 277 10.47 -1.46 -2.08
CA GLN A 277 11.92 -1.60 -1.97
C GLN A 277 12.70 -0.94 -3.12
N GLN A 278 12.10 -0.78 -4.30
CA GLN A 278 12.87 -0.45 -5.50
C GLN A 278 13.11 1.06 -5.71
N HIS A 279 12.09 1.90 -5.50
CA HIS A 279 12.07 3.20 -6.18
C HIS A 279 12.29 4.44 -5.32
N HIS A 280 12.09 4.37 -4.00
CA HIS A 280 12.35 5.50 -3.11
C HIS A 280 13.82 5.50 -2.65
N ASP A 281 14.41 6.69 -2.49
CA ASP A 281 15.79 6.84 -2.07
C ASP A 281 15.91 6.64 -0.55
N GLY A 282 16.95 5.93 -0.11
CA GLY A 282 17.29 5.76 1.32
C GLY A 282 16.46 4.77 2.14
N TYR A 283 15.18 4.55 1.83
CA TYR A 283 14.30 3.63 2.58
C TYR A 283 13.21 3.01 1.71
N SER A 284 12.60 1.92 2.20
CA SER A 284 11.44 1.28 1.59
C SER A 284 10.13 1.93 2.03
N LEU A 285 9.26 2.25 1.07
CA LEU A 285 7.99 2.94 1.34
C LEU A 285 7.09 2.12 2.27
N PRO A 286 6.47 2.72 3.30
CA PRO A 286 5.51 2.00 4.12
C PRO A 286 4.28 1.62 3.27
N VAL A 287 3.88 0.35 3.37
CA VAL A 287 2.71 -0.21 2.66
C VAL A 287 1.53 -0.29 3.63
N PHE A 288 0.43 0.39 3.31
CA PHE A 288 -0.83 0.30 4.07
C PHE A 288 -1.90 -0.32 3.18
N VAL A 289 -2.25 -1.57 3.44
CA VAL A 289 -3.19 -2.32 2.61
C VAL A 289 -4.62 -1.85 2.88
N TYR A 290 -5.39 -1.59 1.84
CA TYR A 290 -6.83 -1.36 1.96
C TYR A 290 -7.56 -2.70 1.95
N THR A 291 -8.24 -3.01 3.06
CA THR A 291 -9.15 -4.14 3.20
C THR A 291 -10.56 -3.66 3.59
N ARG A 292 -11.52 -4.57 3.69
CA ARG A 292 -12.88 -4.28 4.14
C ARG A 292 -13.23 -5.15 5.34
N PRO A 293 -14.17 -4.72 6.20
CA PRO A 293 -14.79 -5.63 7.18
C PRO A 293 -15.76 -6.62 6.52
N THR A 294 -16.10 -6.42 5.24
CA THR A 294 -17.08 -7.19 4.46
C THR A 294 -16.53 -7.61 3.09
N TYR A 295 -17.09 -8.67 2.49
CA TYR A 295 -16.75 -9.02 1.10
C TYR A 295 -17.23 -7.96 0.11
N MET A 296 -16.52 -7.79 -1.01
CA MET A 296 -16.99 -6.91 -2.09
C MET A 296 -18.37 -7.34 -2.59
N ARG A 297 -19.25 -6.38 -2.86
CA ARG A 297 -20.58 -6.61 -3.47
C ARG A 297 -21.58 -7.37 -2.59
N LYS A 298 -21.21 -7.82 -1.38
CA LYS A 298 -22.11 -8.33 -0.34
C LYS A 298 -21.91 -7.58 0.97
N LEU A 299 -22.88 -7.67 1.86
CA LEU A 299 -22.83 -7.04 3.19
C LEU A 299 -22.36 -8.00 4.28
N ASN A 300 -21.99 -9.22 3.91
CA ASN A 300 -21.48 -10.24 4.82
C ASN A 300 -20.09 -9.84 5.30
N VAL A 301 -19.87 -9.94 6.60
CA VAL A 301 -18.57 -9.70 7.23
C VAL A 301 -17.57 -10.78 6.86
N LEU A 302 -16.27 -10.45 6.85
CA LEU A 302 -15.23 -11.44 6.57
C LEU A 302 -15.19 -12.53 7.65
N SER A 303 -15.03 -13.79 7.23
CA SER A 303 -14.79 -14.90 8.17
C SER A 303 -13.45 -14.77 8.88
N GLU A 304 -13.25 -15.50 9.98
CA GLU A 304 -11.95 -15.57 10.66
C GLU A 304 -10.84 -16.05 9.71
N LEU A 305 -11.14 -17.02 8.84
CA LEU A 305 -10.19 -17.50 7.83
C LEU A 305 -9.75 -16.38 6.88
N ASP A 306 -10.66 -15.49 6.50
CA ASP A 306 -10.33 -14.37 5.63
C ASP A 306 -9.74 -13.17 6.37
N LEU A 307 -9.97 -13.02 7.67
CA LEU A 307 -9.18 -12.11 8.51
C LEU A 307 -7.70 -12.55 8.55
N ILE A 308 -7.45 -13.85 8.63
CA ILE A 308 -6.11 -14.43 8.50
C ILE A 308 -5.54 -14.18 7.10
N SER A 309 -6.30 -14.50 6.05
CA SER A 309 -5.85 -14.33 4.66
C SER A 309 -5.71 -12.87 4.22
N THR A 310 -6.29 -11.90 4.94
CA THR A 310 -6.17 -10.46 4.64
C THR A 310 -5.20 -9.76 5.59
N ILE A 311 -5.64 -9.48 6.81
CA ILE A 311 -4.88 -8.70 7.80
C ILE A 311 -3.68 -9.51 8.30
N GLY A 312 -3.86 -10.82 8.57
CA GLY A 312 -2.77 -11.70 9.01
C GLY A 312 -1.65 -11.84 7.99
N GLU A 313 -2.03 -12.16 6.76
CA GLU A 313 -1.09 -12.27 5.63
C GLU A 313 -0.33 -10.96 5.41
N SER A 314 -1.01 -9.82 5.49
CA SER A 314 -0.37 -8.51 5.33
C SER A 314 0.65 -8.19 6.44
N ALA A 315 0.31 -8.49 7.71
CA ALA A 315 1.23 -8.32 8.83
C ALA A 315 2.45 -9.24 8.71
N ALA A 316 2.23 -10.52 8.38
CA ALA A 316 3.30 -11.50 8.22
C ALA A 316 4.26 -11.15 7.06
N LEU A 317 3.76 -10.52 6.00
CA LEU A 317 4.57 -10.06 4.86
C LEU A 317 5.25 -8.69 5.09
N GLY A 318 5.08 -8.08 6.27
CA GLY A 318 5.80 -6.86 6.63
C GLY A 318 5.15 -5.55 6.22
N ALA A 319 3.87 -5.55 5.82
CA ALA A 319 3.13 -4.31 5.58
C ALA A 319 3.17 -3.41 6.85
N ALA A 320 3.12 -2.09 6.66
CA ALA A 320 3.09 -1.14 7.76
C ALA A 320 1.74 -1.07 8.46
N GLY A 321 0.68 -1.51 7.77
CA GLY A 321 -0.64 -1.59 8.38
C GLY A 321 -1.73 -2.00 7.42
N ALA A 322 -2.94 -2.09 7.96
CA ALA A 322 -4.18 -2.31 7.23
C ALA A 322 -5.19 -1.20 7.51
N ILE A 323 -5.93 -0.79 6.48
CA ILE A 323 -6.99 0.20 6.55
C ILE A 323 -8.29 -0.52 6.21
N LEU A 324 -9.20 -0.64 7.17
CA LEU A 324 -10.54 -1.16 6.96
C LEU A 324 -11.42 -0.04 6.41
N TRP A 325 -11.76 -0.12 5.13
CA TRP A 325 -12.64 0.84 4.47
C TRP A 325 -14.05 0.27 4.28
N GLY A 326 -15.04 1.15 4.22
CA GLY A 326 -16.42 0.77 3.90
C GLY A 326 -17.18 1.89 3.22
N ASP A 327 -18.31 1.53 2.63
CA ASP A 327 -19.22 2.42 1.90
C ASP A 327 -20.43 2.78 2.78
N ALA A 328 -21.11 3.88 2.48
CA ALA A 328 -22.40 4.22 3.08
C ALA A 328 -23.45 3.11 2.92
N ALA A 329 -23.31 2.27 1.88
CA ALA A 329 -24.12 1.06 1.71
C ALA A 329 -23.98 0.06 2.88
N ASP A 330 -22.82 0.01 3.54
CA ASP A 330 -22.53 -0.94 4.62
C ASP A 330 -23.24 -0.58 5.94
N ILE A 331 -23.78 0.64 6.05
CA ILE A 331 -24.42 1.17 7.27
C ILE A 331 -25.82 1.75 7.00
N ARG A 332 -26.50 1.30 5.94
CA ARG A 332 -27.75 1.93 5.46
C ARG A 332 -28.94 1.80 6.42
N ASN A 333 -28.91 0.84 7.34
CA ASN A 333 -29.99 0.54 8.27
C ASN A 333 -29.46 0.07 9.64
N ARG A 334 -30.36 -0.03 10.63
CA ARG A 334 -30.02 -0.44 11.99
C ARG A 334 -29.41 -1.83 12.07
N GLU A 335 -29.90 -2.78 11.28
CA GLU A 335 -29.43 -4.17 11.28
C GLU A 335 -27.97 -4.25 10.86
N LEU A 336 -27.58 -3.59 9.76
CA LEU A 336 -26.20 -3.57 9.29
C LEU A 336 -25.25 -2.86 10.25
N CYS A 337 -25.68 -1.73 10.83
CA CYS A 337 -24.91 -1.09 11.91
C CYS A 337 -24.71 -2.04 13.09
N GLN A 338 -25.75 -2.78 13.49
CA GLN A 338 -25.66 -3.74 14.59
C GLN A 338 -24.76 -4.93 14.23
N THR A 339 -24.84 -5.46 13.01
CA THR A 339 -23.96 -6.54 12.52
C THR A 339 -22.50 -6.11 12.55
N LEU A 340 -22.17 -4.92 12.04
CA LEU A 340 -20.80 -4.39 12.08
C LEU A 340 -20.33 -4.13 13.51
N LYS A 341 -21.22 -3.63 14.40
CA LYS A 341 -20.89 -3.47 15.83
C LYS A 341 -20.56 -4.82 16.46
N ASN A 342 -21.43 -5.82 16.29
CA ASN A 342 -21.23 -7.15 16.84
C ASN A 342 -19.94 -7.80 16.31
N TYR A 343 -19.64 -7.60 15.04
CA TYR A 343 -18.43 -8.12 14.40
C TYR A 343 -17.16 -7.45 14.95
N LEU A 344 -17.17 -6.12 15.07
CA LEU A 344 -16.08 -5.36 15.69
C LEU A 344 -15.87 -5.77 17.16
N GLU A 345 -16.96 -5.92 17.91
CA GLU A 345 -16.94 -6.34 19.31
C GLU A 345 -16.79 -7.87 19.50
N GLY A 346 -16.57 -8.59 18.41
CA GLY A 346 -16.42 -10.04 18.36
C GLY A 346 -15.15 -10.41 17.59
N ASP A 347 -15.32 -11.09 16.46
CA ASP A 347 -14.22 -11.75 15.75
C ASP A 347 -13.17 -10.77 15.22
N LEU A 348 -13.60 -9.64 14.62
CA LEU A 348 -12.68 -8.63 14.11
C LEU A 348 -11.85 -8.02 15.24
N GLY A 349 -12.48 -7.64 16.36
CA GLY A 349 -11.78 -7.00 17.45
C GLY A 349 -10.76 -7.91 18.13
N ARG A 350 -11.14 -9.17 18.37
CA ARG A 350 -10.21 -10.19 18.90
C ARG A 350 -9.04 -10.41 17.95
N TYR A 351 -9.31 -10.52 16.66
CA TYR A 351 -8.29 -10.77 15.66
C TYR A 351 -7.30 -9.60 15.53
N ILE A 352 -7.79 -8.36 15.52
CA ILE A 352 -6.94 -7.16 15.48
C ILE A 352 -6.00 -7.11 16.69
N VAL A 353 -6.51 -7.32 17.90
CA VAL A 353 -5.66 -7.32 19.10
C VAL A 353 -4.64 -8.45 19.05
N ASN A 354 -5.03 -9.63 18.58
CA ASN A 354 -4.12 -10.77 18.41
C ASN A 354 -2.94 -10.40 17.48
N VAL A 355 -3.22 -10.01 16.24
CA VAL A 355 -2.18 -9.77 15.23
C VAL A 355 -1.31 -8.55 15.55
N THR A 356 -1.90 -7.47 16.06
CA THR A 356 -1.14 -6.25 16.40
C THR A 356 -0.22 -6.46 17.60
N THR A 357 -0.70 -7.15 18.64
CA THR A 357 0.13 -7.49 19.80
C THR A 357 1.24 -8.48 19.42
N ALA A 358 0.93 -9.49 18.60
CA ALA A 358 1.95 -10.45 18.15
C ALA A 358 3.04 -9.76 17.31
N ALA A 359 2.68 -8.82 16.44
CA ALA A 359 3.64 -8.03 15.68
C ALA A 359 4.52 -7.14 16.58
N GLU A 360 3.93 -6.50 17.60
CA GLU A 360 4.65 -5.71 18.61
C GLU A 360 5.64 -6.56 19.40
N LEU A 361 5.20 -7.70 19.93
CA LEU A 361 6.05 -8.63 20.67
C LEU A 361 7.18 -9.20 19.81
N CYS A 362 6.91 -9.51 18.54
CA CYS A 362 7.96 -9.97 17.62
C CYS A 362 9.00 -8.87 17.37
N SER A 363 8.54 -7.63 17.12
CA SER A 363 9.41 -6.47 16.95
C SER A 363 10.32 -6.24 18.15
N THR A 364 9.78 -6.25 19.37
CA THR A 364 10.58 -6.02 20.59
C THR A 364 11.53 -7.18 20.87
N THR A 365 11.09 -8.42 20.63
CA THR A 365 11.84 -9.62 21.02
C THR A 365 12.94 -10.01 20.03
N LEU A 366 12.66 -9.91 18.72
CA LEU A 366 13.63 -10.26 17.68
C LEU A 366 14.38 -9.05 17.14
N CYS A 367 13.70 -7.91 17.04
CA CYS A 367 14.20 -6.73 16.32
C CYS A 367 14.53 -5.56 17.25
N HIS A 368 14.64 -5.79 18.57
CA HIS A 368 14.93 -4.78 19.59
C HIS A 368 13.99 -3.56 19.58
N GLY A 369 12.79 -3.71 19.02
CA GLY A 369 11.85 -2.60 18.80
C GLY A 369 12.28 -1.63 17.69
N GLN A 370 13.34 -1.95 16.96
CA GLN A 370 13.97 -1.13 15.91
C GLN A 370 13.79 -1.72 14.50
N GLY A 371 12.87 -2.67 14.36
CA GLY A 371 12.48 -3.24 13.08
C GLY A 371 11.15 -3.96 13.21
N ARG A 372 10.58 -4.37 12.08
CA ARG A 372 9.40 -5.23 12.01
C ARG A 372 9.80 -6.65 11.63
N CYS A 373 8.98 -7.61 12.03
CA CYS A 373 9.17 -8.99 11.61
C CYS A 373 8.56 -9.23 10.22
N LEU A 374 9.33 -9.83 9.32
CA LEU A 374 8.88 -10.34 8.02
C LEU A 374 9.02 -11.86 8.00
N ARG A 375 8.01 -12.54 7.43
CA ARG A 375 8.05 -13.98 7.21
C ARG A 375 9.24 -14.31 6.32
N GLN A 376 10.04 -15.28 6.73
CA GLN A 376 11.28 -15.67 6.06
C GLN A 376 11.02 -16.28 4.69
N ASP A 377 10.07 -17.20 4.60
CA ASP A 377 9.59 -17.75 3.33
C ASP A 377 8.20 -17.16 3.02
N SER A 378 8.12 -16.28 2.04
CA SER A 378 6.86 -15.65 1.64
C SER A 378 5.82 -16.65 1.10
N THR A 379 6.18 -17.91 0.84
CA THR A 379 5.29 -18.93 0.25
C THR A 379 4.59 -19.81 1.29
N VAL A 380 5.10 -19.88 2.52
CA VAL A 380 4.51 -20.72 3.59
C VAL A 380 3.42 -19.99 4.37
N ASP A 381 2.50 -20.75 4.95
CA ASP A 381 1.34 -20.23 5.66
C ASP A 381 1.61 -20.06 7.16
N VAL A 382 2.57 -19.19 7.48
CA VAL A 382 2.93 -18.81 8.85
C VAL A 382 2.55 -17.36 9.12
N PHE A 383 2.01 -17.08 10.30
CA PHE A 383 1.44 -15.79 10.69
C PHE A 383 1.95 -15.31 12.05
N LEU A 384 1.84 -13.99 12.28
CA LEU A 384 2.10 -13.37 13.57
C LEU A 384 0.83 -13.42 14.42
N HIS A 385 0.67 -14.49 15.20
CA HIS A 385 -0.46 -14.66 16.12
C HIS A 385 0.00 -14.98 17.53
N LEU A 386 -0.80 -14.58 18.53
CA LEU A 386 -0.58 -14.95 19.92
C LEU A 386 -0.94 -16.42 20.16
N ASN A 387 -0.07 -17.14 20.87
CA ASN A 387 -0.34 -18.50 21.31
C ASN A 387 -1.37 -18.51 22.44
N SER A 388 -2.51 -19.16 22.23
CA SER A 388 -3.62 -19.22 23.20
C SER A 388 -3.28 -19.96 24.50
N THR A 389 -2.18 -20.71 24.54
CA THR A 389 -1.68 -21.35 25.76
C THR A 389 -1.05 -20.34 26.71
N ASN A 390 -0.42 -19.29 26.16
CA ASN A 390 0.39 -18.32 26.91
C ASN A 390 -0.26 -16.94 26.98
N PHE A 391 -1.23 -16.66 26.12
CA PHE A 391 -1.95 -15.40 26.05
C PHE A 391 -3.46 -15.60 26.18
N GLN A 392 -4.08 -14.69 26.93
CA GLN A 392 -5.52 -14.57 27.04
C GLN A 392 -5.97 -13.20 26.53
N LEU A 393 -6.94 -13.20 25.60
CA LEU A 393 -7.61 -11.97 25.20
C LEU A 393 -8.69 -11.62 26.23
N ARG A 394 -8.55 -10.44 26.83
CA ARG A 394 -9.52 -9.87 27.77
C ARG A 394 -10.44 -8.91 27.05
N ARG A 395 -11.69 -8.86 27.51
CA ARG A 395 -12.71 -7.90 27.08
C ARG A 395 -13.00 -6.97 28.23
N ARG A 396 -13.17 -5.68 27.92
CA ARG A 396 -13.52 -4.67 28.92
C ARG A 396 -14.89 -4.94 29.53
N GLU A 397 -14.96 -4.92 30.85
CA GLU A 397 -16.21 -4.93 31.60
C GLU A 397 -16.86 -3.54 31.59
N ALA A 398 -18.18 -3.47 31.79
CA ALA A 398 -18.97 -2.25 31.58
C ALA A 398 -18.63 -1.10 32.56
N ASP A 399 -18.00 -1.39 33.69
CA ASP A 399 -17.64 -0.47 34.76
C ASP A 399 -16.22 0.12 34.64
N HIS A 400 -15.35 -0.45 33.79
CA HIS A 400 -13.96 -0.01 33.61
C HIS A 400 -13.79 0.82 32.33
N SER A 401 -13.95 2.14 32.43
CA SER A 401 -13.90 3.04 31.24
C SER A 401 -12.49 3.38 30.72
N GLN A 402 -11.43 3.00 31.43
CA GLN A 402 -10.05 3.41 31.08
C GLN A 402 -9.30 2.42 30.17
N GLN A 403 -9.78 1.19 30.03
CA GLN A 403 -9.13 0.17 29.19
C GLN A 403 -9.64 0.20 27.74
N PRO A 404 -8.87 -0.30 26.76
CA PRO A 404 -9.40 -0.57 25.43
C PRO A 404 -10.44 -1.69 25.48
N PHE A 405 -11.29 -1.77 24.45
CA PHE A 405 -12.39 -2.74 24.40
C PHE A 405 -11.91 -4.20 24.47
N PHE A 406 -10.76 -4.49 23.85
CA PHE A 406 -10.02 -5.74 24.00
C PHE A 406 -8.53 -5.44 24.27
N TRP A 407 -7.88 -6.29 25.05
CA TRP A 407 -6.42 -6.33 25.18
C TRP A 407 -5.93 -7.76 25.38
N ALA A 408 -4.63 -7.99 25.21
CA ALA A 408 -4.00 -9.27 25.46
C ALA A 408 -3.21 -9.23 26.77
N GLU A 409 -3.31 -10.30 27.56
CA GLU A 409 -2.48 -10.55 28.74
C GLU A 409 -1.71 -11.85 28.54
N GLY A 410 -0.43 -11.85 28.89
CA GLY A 410 0.43 -13.01 28.71
C GLY A 410 1.87 -12.60 28.44
N GLN A 411 2.72 -13.60 28.23
CA GLN A 411 4.13 -13.43 27.87
C GLN A 411 4.53 -14.51 26.88
N LEU A 412 5.48 -14.20 26.00
CA LEU A 412 6.03 -15.19 25.08
C LEU A 412 6.78 -16.28 25.86
N SER A 413 6.46 -17.54 25.58
CA SER A 413 7.26 -18.67 26.06
C SER A 413 8.54 -18.83 25.24
N SER A 414 9.48 -19.66 25.72
CA SER A 414 10.67 -20.01 24.95
C SER A 414 10.32 -20.66 23.60
N ASP A 415 9.25 -21.45 23.54
CA ASP A 415 8.78 -22.09 22.30
C ASP A 415 8.19 -21.06 21.33
N ASP A 416 7.47 -20.06 21.84
CA ASP A 416 6.96 -18.96 21.01
C ASP A 416 8.12 -18.16 20.40
N ILE A 417 9.15 -17.86 21.17
CA ILE A 417 10.35 -17.16 20.70
C ILE A 417 11.09 -17.99 19.66
N LEU A 418 11.21 -19.31 19.87
CA LEU A 418 11.81 -20.23 18.90
C LEU A 418 11.02 -20.27 17.59
N PHE A 419 9.70 -20.32 17.67
CA PHE A 419 8.82 -20.24 16.50
C PHE A 419 9.06 -18.94 15.72
N LEU A 420 9.07 -17.79 16.41
CA LEU A 420 9.33 -16.50 15.78
C LEU A 420 10.71 -16.48 15.09
N ARG A 421 11.77 -16.95 15.75
CA ARG A 421 13.13 -17.02 15.16
C ARG A 421 13.24 -17.96 13.97
N THR A 422 12.41 -19.00 13.92
CA THR A 422 12.43 -20.00 12.86
C THR A 422 11.73 -19.52 11.60
N HIS A 423 10.69 -18.70 11.75
CA HIS A 423 9.81 -18.33 10.64
C HIS A 423 9.85 -16.85 10.25
N PHE A 424 10.46 -15.99 11.06
CA PHE A 424 10.53 -14.56 10.83
C PHE A 424 11.97 -14.03 10.96
N HIS A 425 12.25 -12.98 10.20
CA HIS A 425 13.48 -12.20 10.29
C HIS A 425 13.14 -10.72 10.42
N CYS A 426 14.12 -9.90 10.80
CA CYS A 426 13.92 -8.48 11.02
C CYS A 426 14.17 -7.66 9.75
N HIS A 427 13.20 -6.82 9.41
CA HIS A 427 13.35 -5.71 8.48
C HIS A 427 13.50 -4.42 9.27
N CYS A 428 14.74 -3.91 9.35
CA CYS A 428 15.11 -2.82 10.25
C CYS A 428 14.57 -1.47 9.80
N TYR A 429 14.20 -0.64 10.77
CA TYR A 429 13.82 0.74 10.52
C TYR A 429 15.03 1.59 10.13
N LEU A 430 14.77 2.66 9.38
CA LEU A 430 15.77 3.64 8.98
C LEU A 430 16.57 4.12 10.20
N GLY A 431 17.90 4.01 10.10
CA GLY A 431 18.81 4.30 11.21
C GLY A 431 19.28 3.07 12.01
N TRP A 432 18.81 1.87 11.67
CA TRP A 432 19.18 0.62 12.34
C TRP A 432 19.61 -0.47 11.36
N GLN A 433 20.49 -1.36 11.82
CA GLN A 433 21.06 -2.46 11.04
C GLN A 433 21.41 -3.67 11.92
N GLY A 434 21.81 -4.76 11.27
CA GLY A 434 22.07 -6.05 11.91
C GLY A 434 20.86 -6.98 11.82
N SER A 435 21.08 -8.28 12.02
CA SER A 435 20.04 -9.31 11.88
C SER A 435 18.87 -9.14 12.85
N GLY A 436 19.07 -8.45 13.98
CA GLY A 436 18.04 -8.10 14.95
C GLY A 436 17.88 -6.59 15.14
N CYS A 437 18.37 -5.76 14.21
CA CYS A 437 18.28 -4.29 14.27
C CYS A 437 18.92 -3.66 15.53
N GLN A 438 19.92 -4.32 16.10
CA GLN A 438 20.54 -3.96 17.37
C GLN A 438 21.62 -2.88 17.24
N MET A 439 22.08 -2.57 16.03
CA MET A 439 23.14 -1.59 15.78
C MET A 439 22.58 -0.34 15.09
N PRO A 440 22.97 0.87 15.51
CA PRO A 440 22.72 2.07 14.72
C PRO A 440 23.40 1.95 13.35
N ALA A 441 22.68 2.27 12.28
CA ALA A 441 23.27 2.42 10.96
C ALA A 441 24.16 3.68 10.99
N GLY A 442 25.43 3.56 10.60
CA GLY A 442 26.33 4.71 10.49
C GLY A 442 25.74 5.76 9.53
N ARG A 443 25.98 7.05 9.79
CA ARG A 443 25.60 8.11 8.83
C ARG A 443 26.27 7.79 7.50
N SER A 444 25.50 7.46 6.46
CA SER A 444 26.01 7.47 5.10
C SER A 444 26.44 8.90 4.79
N ASN A 445 27.75 9.12 4.70
CA ASN A 445 28.29 10.34 4.11
C ASN A 445 27.97 10.30 2.62
N ASP A 446 26.74 10.61 2.23
CA ASP A 446 26.46 11.14 0.89
C ASP A 446 26.88 12.61 0.86
N ALA A 447 28.17 12.83 1.07
CA ALA A 447 28.87 13.99 0.56
C ALA A 447 29.64 13.48 -0.65
N SER A 448 29.14 13.81 -1.84
CA SER A 448 29.90 13.78 -3.08
C SER A 448 31.17 14.63 -2.92
N GLY A 449 32.24 14.01 -2.44
CA GLY A 449 33.58 14.56 -2.46
C GLY A 449 34.12 14.59 -3.89
N PRO A 450 34.91 15.61 -4.26
CA PRO A 450 35.33 15.82 -5.63
C PRO A 450 36.28 14.70 -6.09
N LEU A 451 36.15 14.35 -7.36
CA LEU A 451 37.02 13.45 -8.12
C LEU A 451 38.50 13.63 -7.72
N ALA A 452 39.09 12.60 -7.13
CA ALA A 452 40.54 12.46 -7.07
C ALA A 452 41.07 12.23 -8.50
N PRO A 453 42.21 12.84 -8.88
CA PRO A 453 42.71 12.81 -10.24
C PRO A 453 43.26 11.43 -10.58
N LEU A 454 42.85 10.90 -11.74
CA LEU A 454 43.48 9.73 -12.35
C LEU A 454 44.96 10.04 -12.62
N GLY A 455 45.84 9.34 -11.91
CA GLY A 455 47.28 9.39 -12.14
C GLY A 455 47.63 8.83 -13.52
N LEU A 456 48.26 9.67 -14.34
CA LEU A 456 49.01 9.32 -15.53
C LEU A 456 50.29 8.56 -15.14
N GLY A 457 50.57 7.45 -15.83
CA GLY A 457 51.79 6.65 -15.74
C GLY A 457 51.42 5.17 -15.57
N VAL A 458 51.74 4.23 -16.45
CA VAL A 458 52.99 4.03 -17.20
C VAL A 458 52.66 3.27 -18.50
N LEU A 459 52.96 3.90 -19.63
CA LEU A 459 53.21 3.23 -20.91
C LEU A 459 54.71 3.30 -21.10
N LEU A 460 55.41 2.16 -21.09
CA LEU A 460 56.56 1.84 -21.95
C LEU A 460 57.34 0.61 -21.46
N LEU A 461 57.74 -0.21 -22.46
CA LEU A 461 58.76 -1.27 -22.48
C LEU A 461 58.27 -2.62 -21.89
N LEU A 462 58.27 -3.73 -22.63
CA LEU A 462 59.39 -4.25 -23.43
C LEU A 462 58.89 -5.08 -24.63
N ALA A 463 59.42 -4.75 -25.81
CA ALA A 463 59.52 -5.66 -26.93
C ALA A 463 61.01 -5.97 -27.12
N SER A 464 61.48 -7.16 -26.77
CA SER A 464 62.73 -7.75 -27.29
C SER A 464 62.88 -9.22 -26.88
N TRP A 465 62.68 -10.17 -27.82
CA TRP A 465 63.70 -11.08 -28.37
C TRP A 465 63.08 -12.30 -29.09
N CYS A 466 63.50 -12.43 -30.35
CA CYS A 466 63.61 -13.60 -31.26
C CYS A 466 62.45 -14.59 -31.40
#